data_AF-A0A936WS23-F1
#
_entry.id   AF-A0A936WS23-F1
#
_cell.length_a   1.000
_cell.length_b   1.000
_cell.length_c   1.000
_cell.angle_alpha   90.00
_cell.angle_beta   90.00
_cell.angle_gamma   90.00
#
_symmetry.space_group_name_H-M   'P 1'
#
loop_
_entity.id
_entity.type
_entity.pdbx_description
1 polymer ?
#
loop_
_entity_poly.entity_id
_entity_poly.type
_entity_poly.pdbx_seq_one_letter_code
_entity_poly.pdbx_strand_id
1 'polypeptide(L)'
;MKPDADAGTLDKWIPNDNPFNVALGVQSAVWVTGIRNNQGFAYDTALNKLYGSSHGPYSDDEINVIEQGRNYGHPLVIGKSADGNYNGITAGSPLPTAGGVSTCPVITDEVTNATTIGPTYKDPLFSAYPSTNAALTTIWNTNPNNAGWPSEGWSGLELYTQGIVPGWKKSLIATSLKWGRLVKIRLYSNGDSVVKSGGQDTVSYFGSTNRFRDLAIESNGKNLYVIMDKSTTTSGPSANFPVVPACPGCLQKYSFLGYADVAGKSNIPNTIDVSSGVDNSCAAGTTVDISGANTNYWVPITGPDGNIMAEIYANGQTWHCYFFIL
;
A
#
# COMPACT_ATOMS: atom_id res chain seq x y z
N MET A 1 29.18 -2.97 1.70
CA MET A 1 29.12 -4.44 1.46
C MET A 1 30.05 -5.10 2.44
N LYS A 2 29.61 -6.15 3.14
CA LYS A 2 30.54 -6.98 3.90
C LYS A 2 31.36 -7.78 2.88
N PRO A 3 32.70 -7.86 3.01
CA PRO A 3 33.49 -8.76 2.20
C PRO A 3 33.01 -10.20 2.43
N ASP A 4 32.68 -10.94 1.38
CA ASP A 4 32.59 -12.41 1.48
C ASP A 4 33.99 -13.03 1.32
N ALA A 5 34.10 -14.29 1.70
CA ALA A 5 35.35 -15.04 1.71
C ALA A 5 35.38 -16.09 0.59
N ASP A 6 34.60 -15.91 -0.48
CA ASP A 6 34.22 -17.01 -1.36
C ASP A 6 35.23 -17.23 -2.50
N ALA A 7 35.48 -18.50 -2.80
CA ALA A 7 36.55 -18.93 -3.71
C ALA A 7 36.18 -18.83 -5.21
N GLY A 8 34.89 -18.80 -5.55
CA GLY A 8 34.39 -18.71 -6.92
C GLY A 8 34.34 -17.27 -7.43
N THR A 9 34.77 -17.00 -8.67
CA THR A 9 34.78 -15.63 -9.22
C THR A 9 33.40 -15.04 -9.50
N LEU A 10 32.34 -15.86 -9.57
CA LEU A 10 30.97 -15.44 -9.89
C LEU A 10 30.07 -15.27 -8.65
N ASP A 11 30.46 -15.84 -7.51
CA ASP A 11 29.62 -15.93 -6.30
C ASP A 11 29.95 -14.85 -5.25
N LYS A 12 30.96 -14.01 -5.51
CA LYS A 12 31.48 -12.94 -4.62
C LYS A 12 30.51 -11.79 -4.28
N TRP A 13 29.23 -11.97 -4.55
CA TRP A 13 28.19 -10.95 -4.35
C TRP A 13 26.95 -11.52 -3.67
N ILE A 14 26.87 -12.83 -3.44
CA ILE A 14 25.75 -13.47 -2.77
C ILE A 14 26.09 -13.60 -1.28
N PRO A 15 25.30 -13.01 -0.36
CA PRO A 15 25.57 -13.16 1.06
C PRO A 15 25.54 -14.63 1.52
N ASN A 16 26.57 -15.02 2.27
CA ASN A 16 26.72 -16.36 2.84
C ASN A 16 25.57 -16.74 3.80
N ASP A 17 24.90 -15.75 4.38
CA ASP A 17 23.78 -15.88 5.31
C ASP A 17 22.40 -15.82 4.61
N ASN A 18 22.35 -15.94 3.28
CA ASN A 18 21.07 -16.04 2.57
C ASN A 18 20.28 -17.31 2.98
N PRO A 19 18.96 -17.19 3.18
CA PRO A 19 18.16 -18.20 3.88
C PRO A 19 17.98 -19.51 3.12
N PHE A 20 18.16 -19.50 1.79
CA PHE A 20 17.95 -20.67 0.95
C PHE A 20 19.23 -21.45 0.61
N ASN A 21 20.40 -21.01 1.10
CA ASN A 21 21.67 -21.66 0.80
C ASN A 21 21.67 -23.14 1.23
N VAL A 22 21.23 -23.42 2.46
CA VAL A 22 21.19 -24.79 3.00
C VAL A 22 20.17 -25.66 2.27
N ALA A 23 18.97 -25.12 2.02
CA ALA A 23 17.88 -25.87 1.40
C ALA A 23 18.19 -26.25 -0.05
N LEU A 24 18.92 -25.41 -0.79
CA LEU A 24 19.30 -25.65 -2.17
C LEU A 24 20.66 -26.36 -2.32
N GLY A 25 21.42 -26.48 -1.23
CA GLY A 25 22.78 -27.04 -1.25
C GLY A 25 23.79 -26.20 -2.05
N VAL A 26 23.42 -24.97 -2.43
CA VAL A 26 24.21 -24.02 -3.22
C VAL A 26 23.93 -22.61 -2.74
N GLN A 27 24.88 -21.69 -2.90
CA GLN A 27 24.59 -20.27 -2.66
C GLN A 27 23.48 -19.78 -3.59
N SER A 28 22.56 -19.01 -3.01
CA SER A 28 21.36 -18.57 -3.68
C SER A 28 21.06 -17.12 -3.35
N ALA A 29 20.74 -16.32 -4.37
CA ALA A 29 20.29 -14.94 -4.20
C ALA A 29 18.83 -14.83 -3.71
N VAL A 30 18.13 -15.96 -3.56
CA VAL A 30 16.75 -15.97 -3.08
C VAL A 30 16.70 -15.52 -1.62
N TRP A 31 15.87 -14.52 -1.34
CA TRP A 31 15.61 -14.03 0.03
C TRP A 31 14.23 -14.45 0.54
N VAL A 32 13.25 -14.49 -0.35
CA VAL A 32 11.84 -14.87 -0.10
C VAL A 32 11.28 -15.60 -1.32
N THR A 33 10.19 -16.33 -1.14
CA THR A 33 9.46 -17.02 -2.22
C THR A 33 7.96 -16.69 -2.18
N GLY A 34 7.21 -17.12 -3.19
CA GLY A 34 5.74 -17.03 -3.17
C GLY A 34 5.17 -15.64 -3.42
N ILE A 35 5.92 -14.73 -4.03
CA ILE A 35 5.41 -13.44 -4.50
C ILE A 35 5.14 -13.54 -6.00
N ARG A 36 3.99 -13.02 -6.46
CA ARG A 36 3.59 -13.09 -7.87
C ARG A 36 4.38 -12.13 -8.76
N ASN A 37 4.21 -10.83 -8.55
CA ASN A 37 4.81 -9.79 -9.38
C ASN A 37 5.04 -8.52 -8.54
N ASN A 38 6.14 -8.50 -7.80
CA ASN A 38 6.52 -7.36 -6.97
C ASN A 38 7.04 -6.21 -7.83
N GLN A 39 6.56 -4.99 -7.60
CA GLN A 39 6.91 -3.82 -8.41
C GLN A 39 7.61 -2.73 -7.59
N GLY A 40 7.15 -2.48 -6.36
CA GLY A 40 7.63 -1.39 -5.50
C GLY A 40 8.17 -1.90 -4.18
N PHE A 41 9.11 -1.17 -3.61
CA PHE A 41 9.67 -1.45 -2.29
C PHE A 41 9.83 -0.16 -1.50
N ALA A 42 9.51 -0.22 -0.20
CA ALA A 42 9.76 0.88 0.73
C ALA A 42 10.43 0.32 2.00
N TYR A 43 11.44 1.01 2.51
CA TYR A 43 12.17 0.56 3.70
C TYR A 43 12.00 1.53 4.86
N ASP A 44 11.52 1.02 6.00
CA ASP A 44 11.48 1.73 7.26
C ASP A 44 12.76 1.49 8.04
N THR A 45 13.65 2.48 8.07
CA THR A 45 14.92 2.41 8.81
C THR A 45 14.71 2.42 10.33
N ALA A 46 13.62 3.00 10.83
CA ALA A 46 13.35 3.08 12.26
C ALA A 46 12.83 1.75 12.81
N LEU A 47 12.05 1.02 12.00
CA LEU A 47 11.53 -0.31 12.35
C LEU A 47 12.38 -1.46 11.80
N ASN A 48 13.36 -1.17 10.93
CA ASN A 48 14.11 -2.16 10.16
C ASN A 48 13.18 -3.12 9.39
N LYS A 49 12.21 -2.55 8.65
CA LYS A 49 11.19 -3.31 7.90
C LYS A 49 11.24 -2.95 6.43
N LEU A 50 11.21 -3.97 5.57
CA LEU A 50 11.05 -3.82 4.13
C LEU A 50 9.60 -4.12 3.76
N TYR A 51 8.96 -3.21 3.05
CA TYR A 51 7.63 -3.39 2.47
C TYR A 51 7.75 -3.61 0.97
N GLY A 52 6.87 -4.41 0.40
CA GLY A 52 6.80 -4.64 -1.05
C GLY A 52 5.36 -4.59 -1.56
N SER A 53 5.15 -4.06 -2.78
CA SER A 53 3.84 -4.01 -3.44
C SER A 53 3.78 -4.91 -4.66
N SER A 54 2.88 -5.89 -4.65
CA SER A 54 2.79 -6.95 -5.67
C SER A 54 1.43 -7.00 -6.34
N HIS A 55 1.40 -7.33 -7.64
CA HIS A 55 0.14 -7.60 -8.34
C HIS A 55 -0.40 -8.98 -8.01
N GLY A 56 -1.67 -9.06 -7.63
CA GLY A 56 -2.45 -10.29 -7.62
C GLY A 56 -2.91 -10.70 -9.02
N PRO A 57 -3.54 -11.88 -9.16
CA PRO A 57 -4.06 -12.35 -10.43
C PRO A 57 -5.37 -11.60 -10.79
N TYR A 58 -6.53 -12.03 -10.32
CA TYR A 58 -7.84 -11.43 -10.66
C TYR A 58 -8.31 -10.36 -9.66
N SER A 59 -7.70 -10.36 -8.49
CA SER A 59 -7.94 -9.51 -7.33
C SER A 59 -6.70 -9.59 -6.44
N ASP A 60 -6.78 -9.05 -5.23
CA ASP A 60 -5.78 -9.26 -4.19
C ASP A 60 -4.36 -8.83 -4.61
N ASP A 61 -4.22 -7.61 -5.10
CA ASP A 61 -2.92 -6.97 -5.11
C ASP A 61 -2.46 -6.73 -3.67
N GLU A 62 -1.21 -7.03 -3.38
CA GLU A 62 -0.72 -7.14 -2.00
C GLU A 62 0.26 -6.04 -1.66
N ILE A 63 0.20 -5.58 -0.41
CA ILE A 63 1.35 -5.00 0.29
C ILE A 63 1.84 -6.03 1.30
N ASN A 64 3.12 -6.35 1.26
CA ASN A 64 3.76 -7.36 2.07
C ASN A 64 4.85 -6.76 2.97
N VAL A 65 4.96 -7.22 4.22
CA VAL A 65 6.17 -7.00 5.04
C VAL A 65 7.16 -8.11 4.70
N ILE A 66 8.18 -7.77 3.93
CA ILE A 66 9.22 -8.66 3.39
C ILE A 66 10.19 -9.08 4.50
N GLU A 67 10.20 -10.37 4.83
CA GLU A 67 11.01 -10.95 5.89
C GLU A 67 11.84 -12.13 5.37
N GLN A 68 13.05 -12.29 5.91
CA GLN A 68 13.98 -13.35 5.53
C GLN A 68 13.32 -14.74 5.54
N GLY A 69 13.47 -15.48 4.44
CA GLY A 69 13.08 -16.89 4.34
C GLY A 69 11.57 -17.15 4.33
N ARG A 70 10.73 -16.11 4.25
CA ARG A 70 9.28 -16.27 4.19
C ARG A 70 8.79 -16.68 2.80
N ASN A 71 7.63 -17.33 2.80
CA ASN A 71 6.89 -17.71 1.61
C ASN A 71 5.52 -16.99 1.62
N TYR A 72 5.25 -16.20 0.59
CA TYR A 72 4.03 -15.38 0.45
C TYR A 72 2.89 -16.09 -0.31
N GLY A 73 3.00 -17.40 -0.51
CA GLY A 73 1.86 -18.25 -0.89
C GLY A 73 1.65 -18.45 -2.39
N HIS A 74 1.93 -17.46 -3.24
CA HIS A 74 1.66 -17.59 -4.68
C HIS A 74 2.42 -18.78 -5.31
N PRO A 75 1.79 -19.59 -6.19
CA PRO A 75 0.43 -19.47 -6.74
C PRO A 75 -0.65 -20.25 -5.96
N LEU A 76 -0.34 -20.75 -4.77
CA LEU A 76 -1.19 -21.67 -4.00
C LEU A 76 -2.08 -20.96 -2.98
N VAL A 77 -1.72 -19.73 -2.60
CA VAL A 77 -2.49 -18.82 -1.76
C VAL A 77 -2.36 -17.42 -2.35
N ILE A 78 -3.44 -16.68 -2.43
CA ILE A 78 -3.53 -15.35 -3.02
C ILE A 78 -4.24 -14.44 -2.02
N GLY A 79 -3.62 -13.32 -1.64
CA GLY A 79 -4.19 -12.50 -0.58
C GLY A 79 -4.08 -13.22 0.77
N LYS A 80 -5.15 -13.21 1.57
CA LYS A 80 -5.14 -13.79 2.93
C LYS A 80 -5.70 -15.20 2.90
N SER A 81 -4.95 -16.19 3.36
CA SER A 81 -5.38 -17.61 3.29
C SER A 81 -6.73 -17.87 3.95
N ALA A 82 -7.07 -17.11 4.99
CA ALA A 82 -8.27 -17.30 5.78
C ALA A 82 -9.57 -16.90 5.06
N ASP A 83 -9.51 -16.12 3.97
CA ASP A 83 -10.72 -15.76 3.22
C ASP A 83 -11.11 -16.82 2.18
N GLY A 84 -10.16 -17.65 1.74
CA GLY A 84 -10.38 -18.79 0.84
C GLY A 84 -11.01 -18.39 -0.50
N ASN A 85 -10.85 -17.13 -0.91
CA ASN A 85 -11.59 -16.60 -2.04
C ASN A 85 -11.11 -17.16 -3.39
N TYR A 86 -9.90 -17.74 -3.47
CA TYR A 86 -9.40 -18.44 -4.66
C TYR A 86 -9.65 -19.95 -4.66
N ASN A 87 -10.31 -20.51 -3.65
CA ASN A 87 -10.63 -21.94 -3.61
C ASN A 87 -11.41 -22.40 -4.87
N GLY A 88 -10.95 -23.47 -5.50
CA GLY A 88 -11.55 -24.06 -6.70
C GLY A 88 -11.18 -23.40 -8.03
N ILE A 89 -10.38 -22.33 -8.03
CA ILE A 89 -9.88 -21.67 -9.23
C ILE A 89 -8.34 -21.71 -9.30
N THR A 90 -7.73 -21.07 -10.30
CA THR A 90 -6.27 -21.02 -10.46
C THR A 90 -5.78 -19.57 -10.51
N ALA A 91 -4.56 -19.30 -10.06
CA ALA A 91 -3.93 -17.97 -10.17
C ALA A 91 -3.51 -17.57 -11.62
N GLY A 92 -3.85 -18.38 -12.62
CA GLY A 92 -3.55 -18.16 -14.02
C GLY A 92 -4.80 -18.24 -14.90
N SER A 93 -4.82 -17.49 -15.99
CA SER A 93 -5.94 -17.56 -16.94
C SER A 93 -5.87 -18.87 -17.73
N PRO A 94 -7.00 -19.59 -17.94
CA PRO A 94 -7.03 -20.69 -18.88
C PRO A 94 -6.86 -20.09 -20.29
N LEU A 95 -5.66 -20.19 -20.86
CA LEU A 95 -5.41 -19.67 -22.20
C LEU A 95 -6.24 -20.49 -23.22
N PRO A 96 -7.06 -19.86 -24.07
CA PRO A 96 -7.79 -20.55 -25.13
C PRO A 96 -6.84 -21.31 -26.09
N THR A 97 -5.62 -20.81 -26.27
CA THR A 97 -4.60 -21.39 -27.15
C THR A 97 -3.84 -22.57 -26.53
N ALA A 98 -4.08 -22.91 -25.25
CA ALA A 98 -3.42 -24.00 -24.54
C ALA A 98 -4.37 -25.16 -24.20
N GLY A 99 -5.50 -25.28 -24.92
CA GLY A 99 -6.49 -26.33 -24.62
C GLY A 99 -7.23 -26.12 -23.30
N GLY A 100 -7.27 -24.89 -22.77
CA GLY A 100 -8.07 -24.53 -21.59
C GLY A 100 -7.43 -24.84 -20.23
N VAL A 101 -6.15 -25.21 -20.17
CA VAL A 101 -5.47 -25.51 -18.89
C VAL A 101 -4.57 -24.34 -18.48
N SER A 102 -4.76 -23.85 -17.25
CA SER A 102 -3.89 -22.84 -16.64
C SER A 102 -2.48 -23.39 -16.39
N THR A 103 -1.44 -22.56 -16.50
CA THR A 103 -0.07 -22.93 -16.10
C THR A 103 0.11 -22.92 -14.58
N CYS A 104 -0.84 -22.34 -13.84
CA CYS A 104 -0.88 -22.39 -12.39
C CYS A 104 -1.75 -23.58 -11.93
N PRO A 105 -1.40 -24.25 -10.82
CA PRO A 105 -2.22 -25.30 -10.25
C PRO A 105 -3.60 -24.76 -9.80
N VAL A 106 -4.56 -25.67 -9.70
CA VAL A 106 -5.83 -25.38 -9.01
C VAL A 106 -5.56 -25.21 -7.52
N ILE A 107 -6.07 -24.13 -6.97
CA ILE A 107 -6.03 -23.84 -5.54
C ILE A 107 -7.20 -24.60 -4.92
N THR A 108 -6.92 -25.78 -4.35
CA THR A 108 -7.99 -26.59 -3.74
C THR A 108 -8.53 -25.94 -2.48
N ASP A 109 -7.64 -25.56 -1.57
CA ASP A 109 -7.98 -24.88 -0.32
C ASP A 109 -6.80 -24.04 0.19
N GLU A 110 -6.97 -22.72 0.30
CA GLU A 110 -5.91 -21.79 0.67
C GLU A 110 -5.43 -21.96 2.10
N VAL A 111 -6.32 -22.29 3.04
CA VAL A 111 -5.97 -22.56 4.44
C VAL A 111 -5.08 -23.81 4.54
N THR A 112 -5.42 -24.86 3.81
CA THR A 112 -4.66 -26.10 3.75
C THR A 112 -3.30 -25.89 3.07
N ASN A 113 -3.27 -25.09 2.00
CA ASN A 113 -2.02 -24.74 1.32
C ASN A 113 -1.10 -23.93 2.23
N ALA A 114 -1.62 -22.90 2.92
CA ALA A 114 -0.88 -22.13 3.91
C ALA A 114 -0.33 -23.02 5.03
N THR A 115 -1.15 -23.95 5.54
CA THR A 115 -0.75 -24.91 6.57
C THR A 115 0.35 -25.85 6.07
N THR A 116 0.29 -26.26 4.80
CA THR A 116 1.28 -27.15 4.15
C THR A 116 2.62 -26.44 3.92
N ILE A 117 2.60 -25.15 3.57
CA ILE A 117 3.81 -24.30 3.53
C ILE A 117 4.42 -24.18 4.94
N GLY A 118 3.56 -24.19 5.97
CA GLY A 118 3.97 -24.29 7.35
C GLY A 118 4.50 -22.96 7.90
N PRO A 119 5.46 -22.99 8.85
CA PRO A 119 5.88 -21.80 9.60
C PRO A 119 6.49 -20.67 8.75
N THR A 120 6.87 -20.94 7.51
CA THR A 120 7.42 -19.92 6.59
C THR A 120 6.33 -19.11 5.89
N TYR A 121 5.09 -19.58 5.89
CA TYR A 121 3.95 -18.86 5.30
C TYR A 121 3.73 -17.52 5.99
N LYS A 122 3.38 -16.49 5.21
CA LYS A 122 3.05 -15.17 5.73
C LYS A 122 1.97 -14.51 4.88
N ASP A 123 0.87 -14.12 5.53
CA ASP A 123 -0.19 -13.31 4.94
C ASP A 123 0.31 -11.88 4.59
N PRO A 124 -0.32 -11.23 3.61
CA PRO A 124 -0.04 -9.83 3.29
C PRO A 124 -0.52 -8.89 4.39
N LEU A 125 0.19 -7.76 4.52
CA LEU A 125 -0.18 -6.64 5.38
C LEU A 125 -1.51 -6.02 4.92
N PHE A 126 -1.70 -5.93 3.61
CA PHE A 126 -2.87 -5.35 2.97
C PHE A 126 -3.16 -6.04 1.63
N SER A 127 -4.44 -6.19 1.30
CA SER A 127 -4.90 -6.75 0.02
C SER A 127 -5.91 -5.81 -0.66
N ALA A 128 -5.72 -5.55 -1.95
CA ALA A 128 -6.52 -4.69 -2.81
C ALA A 128 -6.99 -5.42 -4.08
N TYR A 129 -8.25 -5.83 -4.20
CA TYR A 129 -9.25 -5.92 -3.15
C TYR A 129 -9.77 -7.35 -3.08
N PRO A 130 -9.75 -8.00 -1.90
CA PRO A 130 -10.30 -9.33 -1.76
C PRO A 130 -11.75 -9.33 -2.23
N SER A 131 -12.08 -10.31 -3.06
CA SER A 131 -13.38 -10.42 -3.70
C SER A 131 -14.03 -11.75 -3.38
N THR A 132 -15.33 -11.88 -3.58
CA THR A 132 -16.00 -13.15 -3.29
C THR A 132 -15.56 -14.22 -4.28
N ASN A 133 -15.49 -15.47 -3.82
CA ASN A 133 -15.15 -16.60 -4.68
C ASN A 133 -16.06 -16.70 -5.91
N ALA A 134 -17.36 -16.42 -5.77
CA ALA A 134 -18.30 -16.40 -6.89
C ALA A 134 -17.94 -15.34 -7.95
N ALA A 135 -17.53 -14.14 -7.53
CA ALA A 135 -17.09 -13.09 -8.44
C ALA A 135 -15.80 -13.49 -9.16
N LEU A 136 -14.83 -14.05 -8.42
CA LEU A 136 -13.56 -14.52 -8.98
C LEU A 136 -13.74 -15.69 -9.95
N THR A 137 -14.62 -16.63 -9.64
CA THR A 137 -15.00 -17.73 -10.53
C THR A 137 -15.63 -17.21 -11.83
N THR A 138 -16.46 -16.17 -11.73
CA THR A 138 -17.05 -15.51 -12.91
C THR A 138 -15.97 -14.86 -13.76
N ILE A 139 -15.05 -14.11 -13.16
CA ILE A 139 -13.91 -13.48 -13.85
C ILE A 139 -13.04 -14.54 -14.51
N TRP A 140 -12.74 -15.63 -13.81
CA TRP A 140 -11.92 -16.73 -14.30
C TRP A 140 -12.55 -17.43 -15.51
N ASN A 141 -13.84 -17.77 -15.44
CA ASN A 141 -14.55 -18.46 -16.52
C ASN A 141 -14.78 -17.60 -17.76
N THR A 142 -15.08 -16.31 -17.57
CA THR A 142 -15.44 -15.40 -18.67
C THR A 142 -14.23 -14.68 -19.25
N ASN A 143 -13.11 -14.64 -18.50
CA ASN A 143 -11.89 -13.90 -18.79
C ASN A 143 -12.17 -12.57 -19.53
N PRO A 144 -12.94 -11.65 -18.92
CA PRO A 144 -13.56 -10.57 -19.64
C PRO A 144 -12.58 -9.45 -19.98
N ASN A 145 -11.26 -9.68 -19.93
CA ASN A 145 -10.14 -8.74 -19.72
C ASN A 145 -9.97 -8.28 -18.26
N ASN A 146 -8.91 -7.49 -17.99
CA ASN A 146 -8.54 -7.02 -16.65
C ASN A 146 -9.24 -5.71 -16.22
N ALA A 147 -10.08 -5.11 -17.05
CA ALA A 147 -10.79 -3.87 -16.70
C ALA A 147 -11.73 -4.08 -15.50
N GLY A 148 -12.40 -5.23 -15.44
CA GLY A 148 -13.31 -5.58 -14.34
C GLY A 148 -12.63 -6.15 -13.09
N TRP A 149 -11.31 -6.35 -13.10
CA TRP A 149 -10.61 -6.99 -11.98
C TRP A 149 -10.52 -6.05 -10.76
N PRO A 150 -10.94 -6.46 -9.56
CA PRO A 150 -10.82 -5.64 -8.35
C PRO A 150 -9.36 -5.61 -7.87
N SER A 151 -8.54 -4.82 -8.55
CA SER A 151 -7.10 -4.66 -8.32
C SER A 151 -6.67 -3.21 -8.58
N GLU A 152 -5.49 -2.82 -8.11
CA GLU A 152 -4.90 -1.49 -8.29
C GLU A 152 -3.85 -1.45 -9.41
N GLY A 153 -3.24 -2.60 -9.70
CA GLY A 153 -2.02 -2.68 -10.48
C GLY A 153 -0.91 -1.88 -9.83
N TRP A 154 -0.53 -2.21 -8.60
CA TRP A 154 0.53 -1.52 -7.86
C TRP A 154 1.80 -1.29 -8.66
N SER A 155 2.47 -0.16 -8.47
CA SER A 155 3.80 0.05 -9.05
C SER A 155 4.79 0.52 -8.00
N GLY A 156 5.31 1.75 -8.09
CA GLY A 156 6.10 2.35 -7.03
C GLY A 156 5.38 2.40 -5.67
N LEU A 157 6.18 2.27 -4.61
CA LEU A 157 5.78 2.26 -3.21
C LEU A 157 6.82 3.06 -2.42
N GLU A 158 6.38 4.01 -1.60
CA GLU A 158 7.28 4.81 -0.77
C GLU A 158 6.74 4.94 0.65
N LEU A 159 7.63 5.03 1.64
CA LEU A 159 7.25 5.28 3.04
C LEU A 159 7.35 6.77 3.37
N TYR A 160 6.21 7.38 3.69
CA TYR A 160 6.18 8.76 4.15
C TYR A 160 6.39 8.82 5.68
N THR A 161 7.54 9.34 6.09
CA THR A 161 7.97 9.41 7.51
C THR A 161 7.93 10.82 8.09
N GLN A 162 7.82 11.84 7.24
CA GLN A 162 7.87 13.24 7.63
C GLN A 162 6.56 13.68 8.31
N GLY A 163 6.58 14.82 9.00
CA GLY A 163 5.41 15.39 9.67
C GLY A 163 4.74 16.56 8.94
N ILE A 164 5.28 16.99 7.79
CA ILE A 164 4.89 18.27 7.18
C ILE A 164 3.51 18.24 6.51
N VAL A 165 3.12 17.13 5.87
CA VAL A 165 1.76 16.85 5.43
C VAL A 165 1.01 16.16 6.57
N PRO A 166 0.02 16.81 7.21
CA PRO A 166 -0.63 16.23 8.38
C PRO A 166 -1.43 14.97 8.04
N GLY A 167 -1.35 13.98 8.94
CA GLY A 167 -2.01 12.69 8.76
C GLY A 167 -1.39 11.78 7.69
N TRP A 168 -0.21 12.12 7.17
CA TRP A 168 0.55 11.25 6.25
C TRP A 168 1.68 10.49 6.94
N LYS A 169 2.14 10.97 8.11
CA LYS A 169 3.25 10.35 8.84
C LYS A 169 2.97 8.87 9.14
N LYS A 170 3.94 8.00 8.89
CA LYS A 170 3.84 6.54 8.97
C LYS A 170 2.77 5.98 8.02
N SER A 171 2.81 6.41 6.77
CA SER A 171 1.97 5.84 5.72
C SER A 171 2.81 5.35 4.56
N LEU A 172 2.44 4.20 4.03
CA LEU A 172 2.88 3.78 2.71
C LEU A 172 2.06 4.53 1.66
N ILE A 173 2.74 5.04 0.64
CA ILE A 173 2.13 5.71 -0.50
C ILE A 173 2.40 4.84 -1.72
N ALA A 174 1.36 4.18 -2.21
CA ALA A 174 1.43 3.30 -3.37
C ALA A 174 0.89 4.00 -4.61
N THR A 175 1.53 3.76 -5.76
CA THR A 175 1.06 4.24 -7.07
C THR A 175 0.20 3.18 -7.74
N SER A 176 -0.89 3.63 -8.37
CA SER A 176 -1.84 2.79 -9.08
C SER A 176 -1.72 2.96 -10.59
N LEU A 177 -1.32 1.89 -11.28
CA LEU A 177 -1.31 1.88 -12.75
C LEU A 177 -2.72 1.84 -13.32
N LYS A 178 -3.66 1.14 -12.66
CA LYS A 178 -5.00 0.92 -13.20
C LYS A 178 -5.90 2.12 -13.02
N TRP A 179 -5.90 2.72 -11.83
CA TRP A 179 -6.83 3.79 -11.46
C TRP A 179 -6.22 5.18 -11.52
N GLY A 180 -4.93 5.29 -11.79
CA GLY A 180 -4.29 6.58 -12.02
C GLY A 180 -4.32 7.50 -10.82
N ARG A 181 -3.95 6.96 -9.65
CA ARG A 181 -4.00 7.64 -8.37
C ARG A 181 -2.86 7.23 -7.46
N LEU A 182 -2.64 8.02 -6.41
CA LEU A 182 -1.90 7.59 -5.23
C LEU A 182 -2.86 7.02 -4.20
N VAL A 183 -2.47 5.92 -3.57
CA VAL A 183 -3.19 5.29 -2.47
C VAL A 183 -2.33 5.37 -1.22
N LYS A 184 -2.84 6.07 -0.20
CA LYS A 184 -2.22 6.15 1.13
C LYS A 184 -2.75 5.03 2.01
N ILE A 185 -1.84 4.25 2.58
CA ILE A 185 -2.08 3.15 3.50
C ILE A 185 -1.39 3.50 4.81
N ARG A 186 -2.15 3.87 5.83
CA ARG A 186 -1.59 4.29 7.13
C ARG A 186 -1.23 3.05 7.95
N LEU A 187 -0.07 3.07 8.60
CA LEU A 187 0.41 1.97 9.45
C LEU A 187 0.24 2.29 10.93
N TYR A 188 0.05 1.23 11.74
CA TYR A 188 0.20 1.32 13.19
C TYR A 188 1.67 1.55 13.58
N SER A 189 1.91 1.85 14.84
CA SER A 189 3.23 2.22 15.36
C SER A 189 4.30 1.14 15.11
N ASN A 190 3.91 -0.13 15.16
CA ASN A 190 4.76 -1.30 14.91
C ASN A 190 4.99 -1.59 13.41
N GLY A 191 4.24 -0.96 12.50
CA GLY A 191 4.38 -1.18 11.07
C GLY A 191 3.88 -2.53 10.54
N ASP A 192 3.19 -3.33 11.36
CA ASP A 192 2.71 -4.69 11.00
C ASP A 192 1.20 -4.77 10.76
N SER A 193 0.49 -3.65 10.88
CA SER A 193 -0.93 -3.56 10.61
C SER A 193 -1.32 -2.20 10.04
N VAL A 194 -2.42 -2.19 9.27
CA VAL A 194 -2.98 -0.99 8.64
C VAL A 194 -4.03 -0.35 9.55
N VAL A 195 -3.97 0.97 9.69
CA VAL A 195 -4.96 1.78 10.40
C VAL A 195 -6.11 2.14 9.46
N LYS A 196 -7.35 1.88 9.91
CA LYS A 196 -8.55 2.28 9.17
C LYS A 196 -8.84 3.76 9.41
N SER A 197 -9.01 4.53 8.35
CA SER A 197 -9.42 5.93 8.34
C SER A 197 -10.88 6.04 7.91
N GLY A 198 -11.78 6.44 8.82
CA GLY A 198 -13.22 6.54 8.50
C GLY A 198 -13.86 5.19 8.13
N GLY A 199 -13.36 4.09 8.69
CA GLY A 199 -13.78 2.72 8.36
C GLY A 199 -13.18 2.16 7.07
N GLN A 200 -12.40 2.96 6.33
CA GLN A 200 -11.70 2.55 5.11
C GLN A 200 -10.22 2.36 5.37
N ASP A 201 -9.62 1.35 4.76
CA ASP A 201 -8.22 0.99 5.01
C ASP A 201 -7.25 1.83 4.15
N THR A 202 -7.78 2.69 3.26
CA THR A 202 -7.00 3.50 2.32
C THR A 202 -7.61 4.90 2.11
N VAL A 203 -6.77 5.87 1.68
CA VAL A 203 -7.20 7.18 1.20
C VAL A 203 -6.59 7.46 -0.17
N SER A 204 -7.41 7.90 -1.14
CA SER A 204 -6.96 8.19 -2.51
C SER A 204 -6.60 9.66 -2.72
N TYR A 205 -5.57 9.93 -3.50
CA TYR A 205 -5.11 11.28 -3.87
C TYR A 205 -4.81 11.39 -5.38
N PHE A 206 -4.93 12.63 -5.90
CA PHE A 206 -4.47 13.08 -7.24
C PHE A 206 -5.01 12.32 -8.46
N GLY A 207 -6.17 11.67 -8.34
CA GLY A 207 -6.77 10.86 -9.40
C GLY A 207 -6.80 11.56 -10.77
N SER A 208 -6.34 10.86 -11.81
CA SER A 208 -6.36 11.33 -13.20
C SER A 208 -6.43 10.16 -14.18
N THR A 209 -6.46 10.46 -15.48
CA THR A 209 -6.39 9.43 -16.54
C THR A 209 -4.97 8.89 -16.77
N ASN A 210 -3.97 9.37 -16.03
CA ASN A 210 -2.59 8.89 -16.16
C ASN A 210 -2.40 7.55 -15.44
N ARG A 211 -1.39 6.78 -15.83
CA ARG A 211 -1.00 5.55 -15.15
C ARG A 211 0.20 5.86 -14.27
N PHE A 212 0.02 5.87 -12.95
CA PHE A 212 1.08 6.29 -12.02
C PHE A 212 2.07 5.14 -11.92
N ARG A 213 3.34 5.36 -12.25
CA ARG A 213 4.37 4.32 -12.38
C ARG A 213 5.31 4.26 -11.19
N ASP A 214 5.78 5.40 -10.72
CA ASP A 214 6.67 5.45 -9.56
C ASP A 214 6.57 6.81 -8.88
N LEU A 215 7.04 6.88 -7.64
CA LEU A 215 7.07 8.08 -6.85
C LEU A 215 8.35 8.22 -6.03
N ALA A 216 8.70 9.46 -5.72
CA ALA A 216 9.73 9.80 -4.76
C ALA A 216 9.27 10.97 -3.89
N ILE A 217 9.60 10.92 -2.59
CA ILE A 217 9.33 12.00 -1.65
C ILE A 217 10.62 12.78 -1.45
N GLU A 218 10.56 14.10 -1.65
CA GLU A 218 11.68 14.99 -1.35
C GLU A 218 11.98 14.94 0.16
N SER A 219 13.25 15.05 0.54
CA SER A 219 13.69 14.90 1.95
C SER A 219 13.00 15.84 2.94
N ASN A 220 12.49 16.99 2.47
CA ASN A 220 11.70 17.91 3.28
C ASN A 220 10.25 17.45 3.55
N GLY A 221 9.79 16.37 2.90
CA GLY A 221 8.42 15.84 2.96
C GLY A 221 7.36 16.70 2.25
N LYS A 222 7.73 17.85 1.70
CA LYS A 222 6.81 18.83 1.11
C LYS A 222 6.44 18.46 -0.32
N ASN A 223 7.41 17.94 -1.07
CA ASN A 223 7.28 17.69 -2.49
C ASN A 223 7.27 16.20 -2.77
N LEU A 224 6.35 15.79 -3.62
CA LEU A 224 6.29 14.46 -4.20
C LEU A 224 6.53 14.58 -5.69
N TYR A 225 7.35 13.68 -6.21
CA TYR A 225 7.64 13.54 -7.63
C TYR A 225 7.03 12.22 -8.09
N VAL A 226 6.20 12.25 -9.13
CA VAL A 226 5.49 11.08 -9.63
C VAL A 226 5.76 10.96 -11.12
N ILE A 227 6.21 9.79 -11.57
CA ILE A 227 6.35 9.50 -12.99
C ILE A 227 5.14 8.72 -13.49
N MET A 228 4.71 9.05 -14.71
CA MET A 228 3.61 8.39 -15.39
C MET A 228 4.15 7.40 -16.40
N ASP A 229 3.45 6.29 -16.58
CA ASP A 229 3.73 5.32 -17.62
C ASP A 229 3.62 5.98 -19.00
N LYS A 230 4.51 5.62 -19.93
CA LYS A 230 4.48 6.16 -21.30
C LYS A 230 3.35 5.57 -22.13
N SER A 231 3.01 4.31 -21.87
CA SER A 231 2.03 3.59 -22.67
C SER A 231 0.60 3.92 -22.26
N THR A 232 -0.30 3.85 -23.24
CA THR A 232 -1.75 3.93 -23.06
C THR A 232 -2.36 2.59 -22.65
N THR A 233 -1.57 1.50 -22.64
CA THR A 233 -1.96 0.11 -22.36
C THR A 233 -0.84 -0.66 -21.65
N THR A 234 -1.18 -1.68 -20.84
CA THR A 234 -0.22 -2.67 -20.34
C THR A 234 -0.21 -3.91 -21.22
N SER A 235 0.88 -4.66 -21.24
CA SER A 235 0.88 -6.06 -21.70
C SER A 235 -0.21 -6.84 -20.94
N GLY A 236 -1.13 -7.47 -21.68
CA GLY A 236 -2.33 -8.12 -21.16
C GLY A 236 -3.60 -7.61 -21.85
N PRO A 237 -4.79 -8.17 -21.54
CA PRO A 237 -6.04 -7.90 -22.27
C PRO A 237 -6.60 -6.47 -22.09
N SER A 238 -5.84 -5.54 -21.48
CA SER A 238 -6.11 -4.09 -21.40
C SER A 238 -5.97 -3.35 -22.74
N ALA A 239 -5.52 -4.04 -23.80
CA ALA A 239 -5.43 -3.48 -25.16
C ALA A 239 -6.77 -2.98 -25.72
N ASN A 240 -7.90 -3.45 -25.17
CA ASN A 240 -9.24 -3.17 -25.70
C ASN A 240 -9.85 -1.83 -25.23
N PHE A 241 -9.28 -1.17 -24.21
CA PHE A 241 -9.77 0.12 -23.69
C PHE A 241 -8.61 1.02 -23.25
N PRO A 242 -7.83 1.59 -24.20
CA PRO A 242 -6.72 2.48 -23.86
C PRO A 242 -7.24 3.73 -23.13
N VAL A 243 -6.78 3.93 -21.89
CA VAL A 243 -6.89 5.24 -21.25
C VAL A 243 -5.81 6.09 -21.89
N VAL A 244 -6.19 7.14 -22.64
CA VAL A 244 -5.23 8.09 -23.19
C VAL A 244 -4.66 8.90 -22.02
N PRO A 245 -3.38 8.69 -21.65
CA PRO A 245 -2.79 9.42 -20.54
C PRO A 245 -2.77 10.90 -20.89
N ALA A 246 -3.17 11.75 -19.96
CA ALA A 246 -3.06 13.19 -20.13
C ALA A 246 -1.59 13.65 -20.30
N CYS A 247 -0.63 12.88 -19.75
CA CYS A 247 0.79 13.12 -19.89
C CYS A 247 1.60 11.80 -20.00
N PRO A 248 1.73 11.20 -21.19
CA PRO A 248 2.45 9.93 -21.34
C PRO A 248 3.93 10.10 -21.02
N GLY A 249 4.45 9.31 -20.06
CA GLY A 249 5.87 9.31 -19.71
C GLY A 249 6.31 10.57 -18.94
N CYS A 250 5.36 11.33 -18.40
CA CYS A 250 5.65 12.61 -17.79
C CYS A 250 6.10 12.48 -16.32
N LEU A 251 6.86 13.47 -15.86
CA LEU A 251 7.16 13.68 -14.44
C LEU A 251 6.26 14.80 -13.92
N GLN A 252 5.51 14.54 -12.85
CA GLN A 252 4.73 15.54 -12.15
C GLN A 252 5.32 15.80 -10.77
N LYS A 253 5.31 17.07 -10.37
CA LYS A 253 5.65 17.50 -9.00
C LYS A 253 4.37 17.94 -8.30
N TYR A 254 4.08 17.34 -7.16
CA TYR A 254 3.05 17.78 -6.24
C TYR A 254 3.71 18.42 -5.04
N SER A 255 3.34 19.66 -4.74
CA SER A 255 3.85 20.40 -3.58
C SER A 255 2.74 20.60 -2.57
N PHE A 256 2.96 20.19 -1.34
CA PHE A 256 2.09 20.57 -0.24
C PHE A 256 2.27 22.08 0.02
N LEU A 257 1.19 22.84 -0.18
CA LEU A 257 1.19 24.30 -0.05
C LEU A 257 0.84 24.77 1.37
N GLY A 258 0.61 23.84 2.30
CA GLY A 258 -0.08 24.13 3.55
C GLY A 258 -1.60 24.14 3.33
N TYR A 259 -2.34 24.49 4.38
CA TYR A 259 -3.78 24.70 4.25
C TYR A 259 -4.02 26.09 3.66
N ALA A 260 -4.73 26.15 2.55
CA ALA A 260 -5.14 27.41 1.95
C ALA A 260 -6.18 28.08 2.86
N ASP A 261 -5.94 29.33 3.26
CA ASP A 261 -7.04 30.23 3.61
C ASP A 261 -7.68 30.78 2.33
N VAL A 262 -8.80 31.49 2.48
CA VAL A 262 -9.59 32.08 1.38
C VAL A 262 -8.80 33.09 0.52
N ALA A 263 -7.56 33.44 0.91
CA ALA A 263 -6.68 34.39 0.21
C ALA A 263 -5.39 33.73 -0.35
N GLY A 264 -5.28 32.40 -0.30
CA GLY A 264 -4.17 31.67 -0.91
C GLY A 264 -2.85 31.73 -0.14
N LYS A 265 -2.86 32.06 1.17
CA LYS A 265 -1.69 31.96 2.05
C LYS A 265 -2.01 31.09 3.27
N SER A 266 -1.08 30.23 3.68
CA SER A 266 -1.25 29.44 4.90
C SER A 266 -0.76 30.24 6.10
N ASN A 267 -1.65 30.58 7.04
CA ASN A 267 -1.30 31.27 8.30
C ASN A 267 -1.10 30.29 9.47
N ILE A 268 -1.05 28.98 9.21
CA ILE A 268 -0.86 27.99 10.25
C ILE A 268 0.61 28.04 10.70
N PRO A 269 0.88 28.28 12.00
CA PRO A 269 2.24 28.29 12.52
C PRO A 269 2.96 26.98 12.21
N ASN A 270 4.23 27.07 11.82
CA ASN A 270 5.10 25.92 11.54
C ASN A 270 5.29 25.02 12.78
N THR A 271 4.92 25.53 13.95
CA THR A 271 4.91 24.88 15.27
C THR A 271 3.76 25.46 16.08
N ILE A 272 2.93 24.60 16.69
CA ILE A 272 2.03 25.02 17.76
C ILE A 272 2.76 24.71 19.06
N ASP A 273 3.07 25.72 19.87
CA ASP A 273 3.63 25.49 21.20
C ASP A 273 2.60 24.73 22.05
N VAL A 274 2.91 23.48 22.38
CA VAL A 274 2.22 22.76 23.44
C VAL A 274 3.04 22.98 24.71
N SER A 275 2.64 23.97 25.51
CA SER A 275 3.07 24.00 26.91
C SER A 275 2.59 22.72 27.57
N SER A 276 3.45 22.06 28.34
CA SER A 276 3.07 20.93 29.18
C SER A 276 1.87 21.31 30.04
N GLY A 277 0.71 20.72 29.72
CA GLY A 277 -0.47 20.85 30.55
C GLY A 277 -0.19 20.30 31.94
N VAL A 278 -0.73 20.94 32.96
CA VAL A 278 -0.71 20.41 34.33
C VAL A 278 -1.48 19.09 34.31
N ASP A 279 -0.84 18.00 34.76
CA ASP A 279 -1.50 16.69 34.93
C ASP A 279 -2.79 16.88 35.73
N ASN A 280 -3.94 16.66 35.10
CA ASN A 280 -5.23 16.79 35.76
C ASN A 280 -6.23 15.74 35.30
N SER A 281 -6.79 15.08 36.31
CA SER A 281 -8.05 14.35 36.32
C SER A 281 -9.14 15.01 35.48
N CYS A 282 -9.89 14.20 34.71
CA CYS A 282 -10.98 14.64 33.86
C CYS A 282 -11.98 15.54 34.60
N ALA A 283 -12.03 16.82 34.23
CA ALA A 283 -13.16 17.70 34.48
C ALA A 283 -14.06 17.70 33.23
N ALA A 284 -15.34 17.39 33.42
CA ALA A 284 -16.34 17.51 32.37
C ALA A 284 -16.63 19.00 32.10
N GLY A 285 -16.25 19.48 30.92
CA GLY A 285 -16.66 20.77 30.36
C GLY A 285 -17.44 20.56 29.06
N THR A 286 -18.56 21.26 28.89
CA THR A 286 -19.59 20.93 27.89
C THR A 286 -19.71 21.88 26.69
N THR A 287 -18.88 22.91 26.52
CA THR A 287 -18.97 23.77 25.32
C THR A 287 -17.65 24.43 24.92
N VAL A 288 -17.39 24.46 23.60
CA VAL A 288 -16.43 25.35 22.93
C VAL A 288 -17.25 26.34 22.10
N ASP A 289 -17.08 27.64 22.36
CA ASP A 289 -17.81 28.68 21.65
C ASP A 289 -17.10 29.04 20.33
N ILE A 290 -17.71 28.71 19.20
CA ILE A 290 -17.26 29.14 17.86
C ILE A 290 -18.29 30.16 17.37
N SER A 291 -17.93 31.45 17.40
CA SER A 291 -18.84 32.52 17.00
C SER A 291 -19.25 32.40 15.53
N GLY A 292 -20.54 32.57 15.24
CA GLY A 292 -21.16 32.44 13.91
C GLY A 292 -20.68 33.39 12.80
N ALA A 293 -19.60 34.14 13.05
CA ALA A 293 -18.88 34.90 12.03
C ALA A 293 -17.70 34.12 11.43
N ASN A 294 -17.37 32.92 11.96
CA ASN A 294 -16.28 32.10 11.46
C ASN A 294 -16.73 31.26 10.25
N THR A 295 -16.35 31.69 9.05
CA THR A 295 -16.57 30.95 7.80
C THR A 295 -15.33 30.15 7.36
N ASN A 296 -14.27 30.11 8.18
CA ASN A 296 -13.02 29.41 7.91
C ASN A 296 -12.90 28.10 8.69
N TYR A 297 -12.43 27.11 7.94
CA TYR A 297 -12.52 25.68 8.13
C TYR A 297 -11.56 25.08 9.16
N TRP A 298 -11.95 23.88 9.63
CA TRP A 298 -11.11 22.71 9.90
C TRP A 298 -9.83 22.94 10.72
N VAL A 299 -9.86 22.51 11.98
CA VAL A 299 -8.64 22.37 12.79
C VAL A 299 -8.38 20.88 13.04
N PRO A 300 -7.30 20.31 12.49
CA PRO A 300 -6.87 18.97 12.84
C PRO A 300 -6.21 19.04 14.21
N ILE A 301 -6.77 18.35 15.19
CA ILE A 301 -5.99 18.06 16.40
C ILE A 301 -5.07 16.92 16.02
N THR A 302 -3.77 17.17 15.98
CA THR A 302 -2.78 16.12 15.69
C THR A 302 -2.16 15.58 16.96
N GLY A 303 -1.92 14.26 16.99
CA GLY A 303 -1.23 13.60 18.08
C GLY A 303 0.28 13.83 18.03
N PRO A 304 1.03 13.40 19.07
CA PRO A 304 2.50 13.48 19.11
C PRO A 304 3.18 12.74 17.94
N ASP A 305 2.47 11.82 17.31
CA ASP A 305 2.90 11.08 16.13
C ASP A 305 2.70 11.86 14.81
N GLY A 306 2.10 13.06 14.83
CA GLY A 306 1.83 13.91 13.67
C GLY A 306 0.56 13.54 12.90
N ASN A 307 -0.25 12.65 13.45
CA ASN A 307 -1.48 12.17 12.82
C ASN A 307 -2.72 12.86 13.37
N ILE A 308 -3.75 12.99 12.54
CA ILE A 308 -5.03 13.59 12.94
C ILE A 308 -5.74 12.66 13.96
N MET A 309 -6.05 13.22 15.12
CA MET A 309 -6.75 12.60 16.25
C MET A 309 -8.22 13.04 16.33
N ALA A 310 -8.52 14.28 15.96
CA ALA A 310 -9.87 14.81 15.92
C ALA A 310 -9.99 15.92 14.88
N GLU A 311 -11.21 16.10 14.37
CA GLU A 311 -11.55 17.16 13.42
C GLU A 311 -12.65 18.04 14.03
N ILE A 312 -12.45 19.35 14.00
CA ILE A 312 -13.47 20.33 14.38
C ILE A 312 -14.02 20.97 13.11
N TYR A 313 -15.31 20.74 12.85
CA TYR A 313 -16.03 21.39 11.75
C TYR A 313 -16.64 22.71 12.23
N ALA A 314 -16.43 23.78 11.46
CA ALA A 314 -16.85 25.14 11.82
C ALA A 314 -18.38 25.35 11.82
N ASN A 315 -19.18 24.38 11.39
CA ASN A 315 -20.65 24.49 11.36
C ASN A 315 -21.33 24.06 12.67
N GLY A 316 -20.57 23.80 13.74
CA GLY A 316 -21.10 23.74 15.12
C GLY A 316 -22.07 22.59 15.45
N GLN A 317 -22.22 21.57 14.58
CA GLN A 317 -23.21 20.51 14.81
C GLN A 317 -22.65 19.09 14.93
N THR A 318 -21.35 18.86 14.79
CA THR A 318 -20.81 17.50 14.91
C THR A 318 -19.35 17.50 15.31
N TRP A 319 -19.06 16.89 16.47
CA TRP A 319 -17.72 16.47 16.87
C TRP A 319 -17.51 15.04 16.35
N HIS A 320 -16.58 14.84 15.42
CA HIS A 320 -16.07 13.50 15.12
C HIS A 320 -14.79 13.30 15.93
N CYS A 321 -14.95 12.82 17.17
CA CYS A 321 -13.83 12.29 17.92
C CYS A 321 -13.50 10.89 17.40
N TYR A 322 -12.32 10.73 16.80
CA TYR A 322 -11.75 9.40 16.57
C TYR A 322 -11.12 8.93 17.88
N PHE A 323 -11.96 8.55 18.86
CA PHE A 323 -11.48 7.91 20.08
C PHE A 323 -10.95 6.51 19.74
N PHE A 324 -9.64 6.35 19.82
CA PHE A 324 -9.01 5.04 19.95
C PHE A 324 -9.23 4.57 21.39
N ILE A 325 -10.03 3.53 21.56
CA ILE A 325 -9.95 2.70 22.78
C ILE A 325 -8.66 1.89 22.65
N LEU A 326 -7.84 1.94 23.70
CA LEU A 326 -6.57 1.24 23.89
C LEU A 326 -6.66 -0.26 23.57
#